data_AF-Q1ACW1-F1
#
_entry.id   AF-Q1ACW1-F1
#
_cell.length_a   1.000
_cell.length_b   1.000
_cell.length_c   1.000
_cell.angle_alpha   90.00
_cell.angle_beta   90.00
_cell.angle_gamma   90.00
#
_symmetry.space_group_name_H-M   'P 1'
#
loop_
_entity.id
_entity.type
_entity.pdbx_description
1 polymer ?
#
loop_
_entity_poly.entity_id
_entity_poly.type
_entity_poly.pdbx_seq_one_letter_code
_entity_poly.pdbx_strand_id
1 'polypeptide(L)'
;DIRFPIRLEGLLNDHARFSSYEPEPFPGLIYKLVEPKLTLLIFVSGKIVLCGARDSNHLHQAIDKMYPVLLQYRKMTAPPSLLTGKPGYEDSEDLDCLEPGANV
;
A
#
# COMPACT_ATOMS: atom_id res chain seq x y z
N ASP A 1 -12.23 -1.90 -2.43
CA ASP A 1 -11.13 -2.72 -2.98
C ASP A 1 -10.23 -1.78 -3.78
N ILE A 2 -8.93 -1.74 -3.48
CA ILE A 2 -7.98 -0.87 -4.19
C ILE A 2 -7.25 -1.57 -5.35
N ARG A 3 -7.52 -2.87 -5.59
CA ARG A 3 -7.13 -3.61 -6.80
C ARG A 3 -5.62 -3.77 -7.02
N PHE A 4 -4.79 -3.55 -6.00
CA PHE A 4 -3.36 -3.81 -6.05
C PHE A 4 -2.84 -4.35 -4.71
N PRO A 5 -1.79 -5.21 -4.73
CA PRO A 5 -1.20 -5.73 -3.50
C PRO A 5 -0.41 -4.67 -2.74
N ILE A 6 -0.41 -4.77 -1.41
CA ILE A 6 0.17 -3.77 -0.49
C ILE A 6 1.30 -4.40 0.34
N ARG A 7 2.40 -3.66 0.54
CA ARG A 7 3.50 -4.00 1.45
C ARG A 7 3.17 -3.53 2.87
N LEU A 8 2.45 -4.37 3.64
CA LEU A 8 1.97 -4.03 4.99
C LEU A 8 3.10 -3.69 5.98
N GLU A 9 4.25 -4.34 5.87
CA GLU A 9 5.40 -4.06 6.74
C GLU A 9 5.91 -2.62 6.61
N GLY A 10 5.93 -2.09 5.38
CA GLY A 10 6.32 -0.69 5.15
C GLY A 10 5.32 0.27 5.79
N LEU A 11 4.03 -0.01 5.62
CA LEU A 11 2.97 0.78 6.24
C LEU A 11 3.06 0.73 7.78
N LEU A 12 3.34 -0.45 8.36
CA LEU A 12 3.51 -0.61 9.80
C LEU A 12 4.70 0.21 10.31
N ASN A 13 5.85 0.10 9.64
CA ASN A 13 7.07 0.79 10.04
C ASN A 13 6.87 2.31 10.14
N ASP A 14 6.20 2.88 9.13
CA ASP A 14 6.04 4.33 9.01
C ASP A 14 4.84 4.84 9.85
N HIS A 15 3.83 4.00 10.11
CA HIS A 15 2.61 4.37 10.84
C HIS A 15 2.42 3.60 12.17
N ALA A 16 3.48 3.09 12.78
CA ALA A 16 3.45 2.19 13.96
C ALA A 16 2.56 2.65 15.13
N ARG A 17 2.37 3.97 15.31
CA ARG A 17 1.49 4.52 16.36
C ARG A 17 0.01 4.25 16.12
N PHE A 18 -0.38 4.07 14.87
CA PHE A 18 -1.77 3.88 14.43
C PHE A 18 -2.04 2.48 13.90
N SER A 19 -0.99 1.72 13.60
CA SER A 19 -1.09 0.41 12.98
C SER A 19 -0.57 -0.72 13.86
N SER A 20 -1.18 -1.90 13.74
CA SER A 20 -0.69 -3.14 14.33
C SER A 20 -0.83 -4.27 13.30
N TYR A 21 0.22 -5.08 13.16
CA TYR A 21 0.23 -6.20 12.24
C TYR A 21 0.97 -7.38 12.86
N GLU A 22 0.24 -8.46 13.09
CA GLU A 22 0.74 -9.72 13.62
C GLU A 22 0.14 -10.84 12.77
N PRO A 23 0.85 -11.33 11.73
CA PRO A 23 0.28 -12.23 10.73
C PRO A 23 -0.11 -13.60 11.27
N GLU A 24 0.48 -14.02 12.40
CA GLU A 24 0.19 -15.30 13.05
C GLU A 24 -1.24 -15.35 13.63
N PRO A 25 -1.66 -14.42 14.51
CA PRO A 25 -3.04 -14.36 14.97
C PRO A 25 -4.01 -13.74 13.94
N PHE A 26 -3.55 -12.84 13.06
CA PHE A 26 -4.43 -12.17 12.11
C PHE A 26 -3.72 -11.72 10.82
N PRO A 27 -4.19 -12.14 9.63
CA PRO A 27 -3.48 -11.90 8.37
C PRO A 27 -3.57 -10.46 7.81
N GLY A 28 -4.31 -9.56 8.46
CA GLY A 28 -4.48 -8.17 8.04
C GLY A 28 -3.81 -7.17 8.98
N LEU A 29 -3.44 -6.00 8.47
CA LEU A 29 -2.98 -4.88 9.28
C LEU A 29 -4.20 -4.12 9.81
N ILE A 30 -4.21 -3.86 11.12
CA ILE A 30 -5.24 -3.06 11.78
C ILE A 30 -4.73 -1.62 11.83
N TYR A 31 -5.44 -0.68 11.21
CA TYR A 31 -5.10 0.75 11.19
C TYR A 31 -6.20 1.57 11.87
N LYS A 32 -5.84 2.38 12.86
CA LYS A 32 -6.75 3.26 13.58
C LYS A 32 -6.66 4.67 13.02
N LEU A 33 -7.70 5.10 12.31
CA LEU A 33 -7.83 6.47 11.84
C LEU A 33 -8.42 7.34 12.95
N VAL A 34 -7.78 8.47 13.23
CA VAL A 34 -8.21 9.38 14.31
C VAL A 34 -9.40 10.22 13.86
N GLU A 35 -9.32 10.79 12.65
CA GLU A 35 -10.32 11.69 12.09
C GLU A 35 -10.55 11.38 10.60
N PRO A 36 -11.70 10.81 10.20
CA PRO A 36 -12.79 10.33 11.06
C PRO A 36 -12.38 9.11 11.89
N LYS A 37 -12.98 8.95 13.08
CA LYS A 37 -12.66 7.86 14.00
C LYS A 37 -13.15 6.52 13.47
N LEU A 38 -12.27 5.78 12.80
CA LEU A 38 -12.55 4.49 12.17
C LEU A 38 -11.41 3.49 12.38
N THR A 39 -11.72 2.21 12.22
CA THR A 39 -10.72 1.15 12.14
C THR A 39 -10.74 0.56 10.73
N LEU A 40 -9.58 0.48 10.09
CA LEU A 40 -9.38 -0.17 8.81
C LEU A 40 -8.67 -1.49 9.01
N LEU A 41 -9.13 -2.54 8.34
CA LEU A 41 -8.44 -3.82 8.21
C LEU A 41 -7.92 -3.93 6.79
N ILE A 42 -6.60 -3.94 6.64
CA ILE A 42 -5.92 -3.82 5.35
C ILE A 42 -5.22 -5.14 5.06
N PHE A 43 -5.56 -5.77 3.95
CA PHE A 43 -4.98 -7.06 3.57
C PHE A 43 -3.95 -6.88 2.47
N VAL A 44 -2.95 -7.78 2.43
CA VAL A 44 -1.89 -7.80 1.40
C VAL A 44 -2.46 -7.82 -0.02
N SER A 45 -3.67 -8.37 -0.20
CA SER A 45 -4.37 -8.44 -1.50
C SER A 45 -4.90 -7.10 -2.02
N GLY A 46 -4.91 -6.03 -1.21
CA GLY A 46 -5.59 -4.76 -1.56
C GLY A 46 -7.06 -4.72 -1.15
N LYS A 47 -7.57 -5.77 -0.49
CA LYS A 47 -8.87 -5.71 0.17
C LYS A 47 -8.75 -4.86 1.43
N ILE A 48 -9.77 -4.02 1.66
CA ILE A 48 -9.87 -3.14 2.82
C ILE A 48 -11.27 -3.29 3.39
N VAL A 49 -11.35 -3.48 4.71
CA VAL A 49 -12.60 -3.42 5.47
C VAL A 49 -12.56 -2.18 6.35
N LEU A 50 -13.60 -1.36 6.31
CA LEU A 50 -13.74 -0.21 7.18
C LEU A 50 -14.84 -0.47 8.22
N CYS A 51 -14.51 -0.25 9.48
CA CYS A 51 -15.38 -0.50 10.63
C CYS A 51 -15.51 0.76 11.48
N GLY A 52 -16.66 0.91 12.15
CA GLY A 52 -16.90 1.99 13.12
C GLY A 52 -17.46 3.29 12.54
N ALA A 53 -17.87 3.29 11.26
CA ALA A 53 -18.50 4.47 10.65
C ALA A 53 -19.94 4.62 11.14
N ARG A 54 -20.29 5.83 11.60
CA ARG A 54 -21.67 6.22 11.92
C ARG A 54 -22.45 6.60 10.67
N ASP A 55 -21.76 7.20 9.70
CA ASP A 55 -22.34 7.77 8.49
C ASP A 55 -21.48 7.45 7.27
N SER A 56 -22.10 7.35 6.10
CA SER A 56 -21.40 7.12 4.82
C SER A 56 -20.40 8.24 4.48
N ASN A 57 -20.59 9.46 4.99
CA ASN A 57 -19.64 10.56 4.79
C ASN A 57 -18.27 10.25 5.41
N HIS A 58 -18.23 9.63 6.59
CA HIS A 58 -16.97 9.22 7.22
C HIS A 58 -16.24 8.14 6.40
N LEU A 59 -17.00 7.24 5.76
CA LEU A 59 -16.41 6.22 4.89
C LEU A 59 -15.70 6.86 3.70
N HIS A 60 -16.35 7.82 3.02
CA HIS A 60 -15.74 8.53 1.89
C HIS A 60 -14.48 9.31 2.31
N GLN A 61 -14.57 10.10 3.38
CA GLN A 61 -13.41 10.85 3.89
C GLN A 61 -12.23 9.94 4.28
N ALA A 62 -12.51 8.77 4.86
CA ALA A 62 -11.47 7.82 5.20
C ALA A 62 -10.79 7.22 3.97
N ILE A 63 -11.57 6.90 2.93
CA ILE A 63 -11.02 6.42 1.66
C ILE A 63 -10.16 7.50 1.00
N ASP A 64 -10.66 8.74 0.92
CA ASP A 64 -9.93 9.85 0.29
C ASP A 64 -8.60 10.14 1.00
N LYS A 65 -8.56 10.03 2.33
CA LYS A 65 -7.32 10.17 3.11
C LYS A 65 -6.38 8.98 2.95
N MET A 66 -6.91 7.76 2.96
CA MET A 66 -6.09 6.55 3.02
C MET A 66 -5.61 6.09 1.65
N TYR A 67 -6.35 6.35 0.58
CA TYR A 67 -5.96 5.94 -0.77
C TYR A 67 -4.56 6.40 -1.20
N PRO A 68 -4.18 7.69 -1.09
CA PRO A 68 -2.84 8.15 -1.46
C PRO A 68 -1.74 7.53 -0.59
N VAL A 69 -2.02 7.31 0.70
CA VAL A 69 -1.08 6.64 1.62
C VAL A 69 -0.85 5.20 1.15
N LEU A 70 -1.92 4.45 0.89
CA LEU A 70 -1.83 3.05 0.47
C LEU A 70 -1.15 2.87 -0.89
N LEU A 71 -1.29 3.85 -1.78
CA LEU A 71 -0.65 3.84 -3.08
C LEU A 71 0.89 3.85 -2.98
N GLN A 72 1.45 4.52 -1.97
CA GLN A 72 2.91 4.54 -1.72
C GLN A 72 3.47 3.16 -1.34
N TYR A 73 2.63 2.28 -0.79
CA TYR A 73 3.03 0.93 -0.37
C TYR A 73 2.60 -0.15 -1.36
N ARG A 74 2.17 0.22 -2.57
CA ARG A 74 1.85 -0.74 -3.63
C ARG A 74 3.08 -1.61 -3.93
N LYS A 75 2.90 -2.94 -3.91
CA LYS A 75 3.94 -3.87 -4.39
C LYS A 75 3.95 -3.82 -5.91
N MET A 76 5.10 -3.54 -6.51
CA MET A 76 5.31 -3.75 -7.93
C MET A 76 5.36 -5.24 -8.19
N THR A 77 4.24 -5.81 -8.65
CA THR A 77 4.25 -7.15 -9.21
C THR A 77 4.76 -7.06 -10.64
N ALA A 78 5.93 -7.63 -10.92
CA ALA A 78 6.35 -7.85 -12.29
C ALA A 78 5.25 -8.66 -13.01
N PRO A 79 4.95 -8.38 -14.29
CA PRO A 79 4.03 -9.20 -15.04
C PRO A 79 4.51 -10.66 -15.03
N PRO A 80 3.60 -11.66 -14.95
CA PRO A 80 3.96 -13.08 -14.91
C PRO A 80 4.86 -13.55 -16.06
N SER A 81 4.95 -12.77 -17.15
CA SER A 81 5.81 -13.01 -18.30
C SER A 81 7.31 -12.84 -18.05
N LEU A 82 7.74 -12.25 -16.93
CA LEU A 82 9.18 -12.11 -16.59
C LEU A 82 9.72 -13.24 -15.70
N LEU A 83 8.89 -14.22 -15.32
CA LEU A 83 9.29 -15.33 -14.44
C LEU A 83 9.93 -16.52 -15.19
N THR A 84 10.09 -16.44 -16.51
CA THR A 84 10.88 -17.43 -17.26
C THR A 84 12.38 -17.13 -17.14
N GLY A 85 12.94 -17.42 -15.96
CA GLY A 85 14.35 -17.74 -15.75
C GLY A 85 15.41 -16.69 -16.10
N LYS A 86 15.69 -15.77 -15.17
CA LYS A 86 17.07 -15.34 -14.85
C LYS A 86 17.20 -15.01 -13.35
N PRO A 87 18.27 -15.47 -12.66
CA PRO A 87 18.62 -14.99 -11.33
C PRO A 87 19.39 -13.68 -11.48
N GLY A 88 19.03 -12.67 -10.69
CA GLY A 88 19.72 -11.37 -10.70
C GLY A 88 18.81 -10.25 -10.25
N TYR A 89 18.62 -10.15 -8.93
CA TYR A 89 18.41 -8.85 -8.31
C TYR A 89 19.81 -8.28 -8.13
N GLU A 90 20.25 -7.45 -9.08
CA GLU A 90 21.40 -6.55 -8.88
C GLU A 90 20.81 -5.17 -8.60
N ASP A 91 21.12 -4.68 -7.39
CA ASP A 91 20.96 -3.29 -7.00
C ASP A 91 21.59 -2.37 -8.04
N SER A 92 20.83 -1.37 -8.50
CA SER A 92 21.43 -0.18 -9.08
C SER A 92 20.70 1.07 -8.62
N GLU A 93 21.37 1.77 -7.71
CA GLU A 93 21.29 3.20 -7.57
C GLU A 93 21.70 3.84 -8.91
N ASP A 94 20.78 3.94 -9.86
CA ASP A 94 20.97 4.69 -11.11
C ASP A 94 19.77 5.60 -11.34
N LEU A 95 19.66 6.63 -10.50
CA LEU A 95 19.00 7.87 -10.89
C LEU A 95 20.08 8.81 -11.43
N ASP A 96 20.60 8.49 -12.61
CA ASP A 96 21.34 9.46 -13.40
C ASP A 96 20.90 9.41 -14.86
N CYS A 97 21.09 10.54 -15.53
CA CYS A 97 20.82 10.84 -16.93
C CYS A 97 19.40 11.31 -17.27
N LEU A 98 19.21 12.62 -17.06
CA LEU A 98 18.63 13.50 -18.07
C LEU A 98 19.18 13.14 -19.46
N GLU A 99 18.33 12.87 -20.45
CA GLU A 99 18.75 12.95 -21.86
C GLU A 99 18.14 14.22 -22.49
N PRO A 100 18.98 15.17 -22.94
CA PRO A 100 18.56 16.32 -23.73
C PRO A 100 18.40 15.92 -25.20
N GLY A 101 17.21 16.13 -25.75
CA GLY A 101 17.00 16.41 -27.19
C GLY A 101 17.21 15.27 -28.20
N ALA A 102 16.12 14.87 -28.88
CA ALA A 102 16.21 14.32 -30.23
C ALA A 102 14.93 14.65 -31.04
N ASN A 103 15.05 15.73 -31.81
CA ASN A 103 14.46 16.03 -33.13
C ASN A 103 13.06 15.53 -33.52
N VAL A 104 12.17 16.50 -33.76
CA VAL A 104 11.47 16.67 -35.05
C VAL A 104 11.57 18.13 -35.49
#